data_AF-A0A8K0SH00-F1
#
_entry.id   AF-A0A8K0SH00-F1
#
_cell.length_a   1.000
_cell.length_b   1.000
_cell.length_c   1.000
_cell.angle_alpha   90.00
_cell.angle_beta   90.00
_cell.angle_gamma   90.00
#
_symmetry.space_group_name_H-M   'P 1'
#
loop_
_entity.id
_entity.type
_entity.pdbx_description
1 polymer ?
#
loop_
_entity_poly.entity_id
_entity_poly.type
_entity_poly.pdbx_seq_one_letter_code
_entity_poly.pdbx_strand_id
1 'polypeptide(L)'
;MQIFKDFSLQQHGNDVFLGKRMFAMLVRRHVAANREIPMVLPAFPSKSLNTRDKVLGPMPDLGEQLSLDRLNDLCRHIGHIYKPGAHIVIATDGACYNDLIGITDEDLFEYGRILRKMAADKGYHCIQFARIMNLLGLHSDENITKQHFVNLLDASRKALIVRFGRKDFDVSDCIKNDPDYKMTYGGYAKFLKKDLALSPVAEKATSTKKFKAMIHEIAKAMIVRGVAFSAMLKEKFPEHIRLSIHPSTGLTKISMPLIPQPDSVSMTPWHCAVAVDVKGNFKTAHAEDLREDYDVAYKDGRPYCFRERSSLYNWDAKVEFDYLYGRGLLVRNAGGPEQTSDSLSAGDRDKMATLLTLQGKVVMEGF
;
A
#
# COMPACT_ATOMS: atom_id res chain seq x y z
N MET A 1 -9.12 -20.07 5.67
CA MET A 1 -9.75 -19.08 6.56
C MET A 1 -8.89 -18.69 7.76
N GLN A 2 -8.19 -19.61 8.44
CA GLN A 2 -7.29 -19.24 9.54
C GLN A 2 -6.18 -18.29 9.06
N ILE A 3 -5.51 -18.63 7.95
CA ILE A 3 -4.51 -17.74 7.31
C ILE A 3 -5.08 -16.33 7.06
N PHE A 4 -6.30 -16.21 6.51
CA PHE A 4 -6.94 -14.90 6.33
C PHE A 4 -7.12 -14.13 7.64
N LYS A 5 -7.46 -14.83 8.73
CA LYS A 5 -7.58 -14.23 10.07
C LYS A 5 -6.21 -13.75 10.56
N ASP A 6 -5.17 -14.55 10.42
CA ASP A 6 -3.82 -14.22 10.90
C ASP A 6 -3.25 -12.99 10.16
N PHE A 7 -3.58 -12.86 8.87
CA PHE A 7 -3.21 -11.69 8.08
C PHE A 7 -4.11 -10.47 8.33
N SER A 8 -5.35 -10.69 8.74
CA SER A 8 -6.32 -9.68 9.16
C SER A 8 -6.17 -9.41 10.67
N LEU A 9 -5.12 -8.70 11.07
CA LEU A 9 -4.91 -8.34 12.49
C LEU A 9 -6.18 -7.73 13.10
N GLN A 10 -6.57 -8.26 14.26
CA GLN A 10 -7.71 -7.76 15.04
C GLN A 10 -7.36 -6.37 15.57
N GLN A 11 -8.14 -5.37 15.15
CA GLN A 11 -8.23 -4.14 15.91
C GLN A 11 -8.66 -4.47 17.34
N HIS A 12 -8.16 -3.72 18.33
CA HIS A 12 -8.72 -3.75 19.68
C HIS A 12 -10.25 -3.65 19.60
N GLY A 13 -10.96 -4.63 20.16
CA GLY A 13 -12.43 -4.65 20.25
C GLY A 13 -13.18 -5.49 19.19
N ASN A 14 -12.50 -6.34 18.43
CA ASN A 14 -13.17 -7.30 17.51
C ASN A 14 -12.84 -8.76 17.88
N ASP A 15 -13.41 -9.25 18.98
CA ASP A 15 -13.15 -10.59 19.53
C ASP A 15 -13.58 -11.73 18.56
N VAL A 16 -14.40 -11.42 17.55
CA VAL A 16 -14.92 -12.39 16.56
C VAL A 16 -14.56 -11.99 15.12
N PHE A 17 -13.82 -12.85 14.42
CA PHE A 17 -13.56 -12.70 12.97
C PHE A 17 -14.79 -13.15 12.15
N LEU A 18 -15.76 -12.25 11.97
CA LEU A 18 -16.98 -12.52 11.18
C LEU A 18 -16.68 -12.89 9.73
N GLY A 19 -15.52 -12.49 9.20
CA GLY A 19 -15.04 -12.88 7.88
C GLY A 19 -14.98 -14.41 7.69
N LYS A 20 -14.73 -15.19 8.76
CA LYS A 20 -14.82 -16.66 8.68
C LYS A 20 -16.22 -17.11 8.26
N ARG A 21 -17.27 -16.54 8.83
CA ARG A 21 -18.66 -16.91 8.50
C ARG A 21 -19.03 -16.48 7.08
N MET A 22 -18.65 -15.27 6.70
CA MET A 22 -19.05 -14.68 5.41
C MET A 22 -18.32 -15.28 4.22
N PHE A 23 -17.01 -15.52 4.33
CA PHE A 23 -16.18 -15.93 3.19
C PHE A 23 -15.86 -17.42 3.16
N ALA A 24 -16.19 -18.20 4.21
CA ALA A 24 -15.91 -19.64 4.21
C ALA A 24 -16.64 -20.40 3.10
N MET A 25 -17.89 -20.04 2.79
CA MET A 25 -18.62 -20.68 1.69
C MET A 25 -17.94 -20.43 0.34
N LEU A 26 -17.52 -19.18 0.10
CA LEU A 26 -16.80 -18.80 -1.11
C LEU A 26 -15.48 -19.56 -1.24
N VAL A 27 -14.68 -19.61 -0.17
CA VAL A 27 -13.43 -20.39 -0.14
C VAL A 27 -13.70 -21.87 -0.40
N ARG A 28 -14.69 -22.47 0.27
CA ARG A 28 -15.05 -23.88 0.09
C ARG A 28 -15.45 -24.18 -1.36
N ARG A 29 -16.15 -23.26 -2.02
CA ARG A 29 -16.54 -23.42 -3.43
C ARG A 29 -15.32 -23.51 -4.36
N HIS A 30 -14.32 -22.65 -4.16
CA HIS A 30 -13.07 -22.70 -4.93
C HIS A 30 -12.24 -23.96 -4.62
N VAL A 31 -12.16 -24.33 -3.34
CA VAL A 31 -11.47 -25.55 -2.90
C VAL A 31 -12.14 -26.81 -3.48
N ALA A 32 -13.47 -26.91 -3.41
CA ALA A 32 -14.22 -28.04 -3.97
C ALA A 32 -14.08 -28.13 -5.50
N ALA A 33 -13.88 -26.99 -6.17
CA ALA A 33 -13.63 -26.93 -7.61
C ALA A 33 -12.15 -27.10 -7.98
N ASN A 34 -11.24 -27.31 -7.02
CA ASN A 34 -9.80 -27.42 -7.22
C ASN A 34 -9.20 -26.26 -8.05
N ARG A 35 -9.67 -25.02 -7.80
CA ARG A 35 -9.19 -23.80 -8.46
C ARG A 35 -8.47 -22.89 -7.46
N GLU A 36 -7.58 -22.04 -7.95
CA GLU A 36 -6.99 -20.96 -7.16
C GLU A 36 -8.05 -20.18 -6.40
N ILE A 37 -7.72 -19.73 -5.19
CA ILE A 37 -8.57 -18.84 -4.41
C ILE A 37 -8.33 -17.40 -4.90
N PRO A 38 -9.29 -16.77 -5.60
CA PRO A 38 -9.10 -15.43 -6.14
C PRO A 38 -9.42 -14.38 -5.07
N MET A 39 -8.63 -13.32 -5.05
CA MET A 39 -8.79 -12.19 -4.13
C MET A 39 -8.74 -10.88 -4.90
N VAL A 40 -9.46 -9.86 -4.42
CA VAL A 40 -9.38 -8.50 -4.96
C VAL A 40 -9.13 -7.48 -3.86
N LEU A 41 -8.15 -6.61 -4.08
CA LEU A 41 -7.74 -5.56 -3.15
C LEU A 41 -7.75 -4.19 -3.85
N PRO A 42 -8.71 -3.30 -3.52
CA PRO A 42 -8.61 -1.88 -3.82
C PRO A 42 -7.50 -1.26 -2.97
N ALA A 43 -6.43 -0.79 -3.61
CA ALA A 43 -5.27 -0.21 -2.93
C ALA A 43 -4.32 0.45 -3.92
N PHE A 44 -3.28 1.09 -3.38
CA PHE A 44 -2.17 1.69 -4.11
C PHE A 44 -2.61 2.75 -5.13
N PRO A 45 -3.30 3.82 -4.68
CA PRO A 45 -3.74 4.89 -5.57
C PRO A 45 -2.56 5.70 -6.13
N SER A 46 -1.77 6.27 -5.23
CA SER A 46 -0.60 7.14 -5.47
C SER A 46 -0.07 7.56 -4.09
N LYS A 47 1.21 7.96 -3.96
CA LYS A 47 1.70 8.63 -2.75
C LYS A 47 0.94 9.94 -2.48
N SER A 48 0.91 10.35 -1.22
CA SER A 48 0.45 11.68 -0.80
C SER A 48 1.20 12.79 -1.54
N LEU A 49 0.50 13.87 -1.88
CA LEU A 49 1.12 15.13 -2.33
C LEU A 49 1.99 15.79 -1.26
N ASN A 50 1.75 15.48 0.02
CA ASN A 50 2.51 16.07 1.11
C ASN A 50 3.84 15.30 1.29
N THR A 51 4.77 15.54 0.37
CA THR A 51 6.15 15.03 0.38
C THR A 51 7.05 15.74 1.39
N ARG A 52 6.56 16.84 1.99
CA ARG A 52 7.26 17.52 3.07
C ARG A 52 6.97 16.89 4.42
N ASP A 53 5.74 16.51 4.73
CA ASP A 53 5.40 16.12 6.11
C ASP A 53 4.98 14.67 6.23
N LYS A 54 4.40 14.06 5.19
CA LYS A 54 3.80 12.71 5.28
C LYS A 54 4.65 11.60 4.70
N VAL A 55 5.19 11.80 3.50
CA VAL A 55 5.88 10.76 2.72
C VAL A 55 7.26 11.23 2.27
N LEU A 56 8.12 10.31 1.83
CA LEU A 56 9.47 10.63 1.36
C LEU A 56 9.52 11.22 -0.06
N GLY A 57 8.49 10.98 -0.87
CA GLY A 57 8.40 11.42 -2.25
C GLY A 57 7.15 10.88 -2.94
N PRO A 58 6.97 11.18 -4.24
CA PRO A 58 5.78 10.77 -4.99
C PRO A 58 5.82 9.28 -5.42
N MET A 59 6.98 8.65 -5.37
CA MET A 59 7.20 7.28 -5.88
C MET A 59 7.10 6.23 -4.76
N PRO A 60 6.78 4.95 -5.11
CA PRO A 60 6.81 3.84 -4.16
C PRO A 60 8.14 3.73 -3.42
N ASP A 61 8.08 3.46 -2.13
CA ASP A 61 9.24 3.31 -1.25
C ASP A 61 9.19 1.98 -0.48
N LEU A 62 9.92 1.84 0.64
CA LEU A 62 9.92 0.61 1.44
C LEU A 62 8.50 0.20 1.87
N GLY A 63 7.59 1.16 2.09
CA GLY A 63 6.22 0.86 2.47
C GLY A 63 5.49 0.02 1.42
N GLU A 64 5.56 0.42 0.16
CA GLU A 64 5.01 -0.34 -0.95
C GLU A 64 5.71 -1.70 -1.14
N GLN A 65 7.04 -1.77 -0.94
CA GLN A 65 7.79 -3.03 -1.01
C GLN A 65 7.26 -4.04 0.01
N LEU A 66 7.23 -3.66 1.29
CA LEU A 66 6.76 -4.53 2.38
C LEU A 66 5.29 -4.95 2.17
N SER A 67 4.49 -4.06 1.60
CA SER A 67 3.10 -4.34 1.29
C SER A 67 2.95 -5.42 0.21
N LEU A 68 3.73 -5.35 -0.87
CA LEU A 68 3.76 -6.39 -1.90
C LEU A 68 4.31 -7.71 -1.36
N ASP A 69 5.37 -7.65 -0.55
CA ASP A 69 5.98 -8.82 0.10
C ASP A 69 4.94 -9.55 0.96
N ARG A 70 4.15 -8.80 1.76
CA ARG A 70 3.08 -9.33 2.59
C ARG A 70 1.95 -9.97 1.78
N LEU A 71 1.52 -9.35 0.69
CA LEU A 71 0.47 -9.91 -0.16
C LEU A 71 0.92 -11.20 -0.84
N ASN A 72 2.17 -11.26 -1.29
CA ASN A 72 2.77 -12.48 -1.81
C ASN A 72 2.89 -13.56 -0.71
N ASP A 73 3.29 -13.18 0.50
CA ASP A 73 3.39 -14.09 1.65
C ASP A 73 2.02 -14.70 2.04
N LEU A 74 0.93 -13.94 1.94
CA LEU A 74 -0.43 -14.47 2.08
C LEU A 74 -0.71 -15.59 1.08
N CYS A 75 -0.42 -15.37 -0.21
CA CYS A 75 -0.59 -16.37 -1.25
C CYS A 75 0.30 -17.60 -1.00
N ARG A 76 1.56 -17.40 -0.57
CA ARG A 76 2.47 -18.49 -0.21
C ARG A 76 1.92 -19.36 0.92
N HIS A 77 1.44 -18.75 2.01
CA HIS A 77 0.85 -19.48 3.13
C HIS A 77 -0.36 -20.32 2.69
N ILE A 78 -1.20 -19.79 1.77
CA ILE A 78 -2.32 -20.56 1.20
C ILE A 78 -1.79 -21.71 0.34
N GLY A 79 -0.83 -21.44 -0.56
CA GLY A 79 -0.23 -22.44 -1.45
C GLY A 79 0.46 -23.60 -0.72
N HIS A 80 1.00 -23.34 0.47
CA HIS A 80 1.59 -24.37 1.33
C HIS A 80 0.59 -25.43 1.80
N ILE A 81 -0.69 -25.07 1.98
CA ILE A 81 -1.73 -26.00 2.46
C ILE A 81 -2.76 -26.38 1.40
N TYR A 82 -2.79 -25.66 0.28
CA TYR A 82 -3.75 -25.85 -0.80
C TYR A 82 -3.02 -25.71 -2.13
N LYS A 83 -2.79 -26.83 -2.81
CA LYS A 83 -1.92 -26.93 -3.99
C LYS A 83 -2.24 -25.92 -5.11
N PRO A 84 -3.52 -25.69 -5.50
CA PRO A 84 -3.83 -24.65 -6.49
C PRO A 84 -3.41 -23.26 -6.03
N GLY A 85 -3.35 -23.00 -4.73
CA GLY A 85 -2.90 -21.72 -4.18
C GLY A 85 -3.93 -20.62 -4.29
N ALA A 86 -3.44 -19.39 -4.45
CA ALA A 86 -4.26 -18.19 -4.50
C ALA A 86 -3.57 -17.10 -5.31
N HIS A 87 -4.36 -16.15 -5.82
CA HIS A 87 -3.87 -14.95 -6.46
C HIS A 87 -4.64 -13.71 -5.98
N ILE A 88 -4.04 -12.54 -6.15
CA ILE A 88 -4.58 -11.26 -5.74
C ILE A 88 -4.58 -10.32 -6.94
N VAL A 89 -5.76 -9.77 -7.25
CA VAL A 89 -5.88 -8.62 -8.16
C VAL A 89 -5.85 -7.34 -7.33
N ILE A 90 -4.77 -6.58 -7.46
CA ILE A 90 -4.68 -5.20 -6.96
C ILE A 90 -5.44 -4.30 -7.92
N ALA A 91 -6.65 -3.89 -7.52
CA ALA A 91 -7.47 -2.94 -8.25
C ALA A 91 -7.04 -1.52 -7.89
N THR A 92 -6.09 -0.96 -8.64
CA THR A 92 -5.53 0.38 -8.36
C THR A 92 -6.62 1.45 -8.53
N ASP A 93 -6.86 2.22 -7.48
CA ASP A 93 -7.98 3.16 -7.39
C ASP A 93 -7.58 4.62 -7.57
N GLY A 94 -6.30 4.91 -7.80
CA GLY A 94 -5.78 6.27 -7.94
C GLY A 94 -6.45 7.08 -9.06
N ALA A 95 -6.68 6.48 -10.22
CA ALA A 95 -7.40 7.10 -11.33
C ALA A 95 -8.87 7.46 -11.01
N CYS A 96 -9.43 6.88 -9.94
CA CYS A 96 -10.75 7.27 -9.44
C CYS A 96 -10.71 8.61 -8.72
N TYR A 97 -9.57 9.04 -8.18
CA TYR A 97 -9.52 10.15 -7.22
C TYR A 97 -8.47 11.22 -7.52
N ASN A 98 -7.49 10.97 -8.39
CA ASN A 98 -6.30 11.82 -8.54
C ASN A 98 -6.64 13.30 -8.82
N ASP A 99 -7.65 13.55 -9.64
CA ASP A 99 -8.18 14.89 -9.95
C ASP A 99 -8.85 15.57 -8.75
N LEU A 100 -9.45 14.82 -7.82
CA LEU A 100 -10.06 15.36 -6.59
C LEU A 100 -9.02 15.80 -5.57
N ILE A 101 -7.88 15.11 -5.53
CA ILE A 101 -6.84 15.31 -4.51
C ILE A 101 -5.59 16.01 -5.06
N GLY A 102 -5.59 16.38 -6.35
CA GLY A 102 -4.53 17.17 -6.99
C GLY A 102 -3.28 16.36 -7.37
N ILE A 103 -3.36 15.04 -7.39
CA ILE A 103 -2.26 14.17 -7.85
C ILE A 103 -2.16 14.30 -9.36
N THR A 104 -0.97 14.64 -9.85
CA THR A 104 -0.73 14.81 -11.28
C THR A 104 -0.93 13.48 -12.02
N ASP A 105 -1.40 13.55 -13.26
CA ASP A 105 -1.57 12.34 -14.08
C ASP A 105 -0.21 11.63 -14.32
N GLU A 106 0.89 12.38 -14.27
CA GLU A 106 2.25 11.88 -14.39
C GLU A 106 2.67 11.09 -13.16
N ASP A 107 2.54 11.66 -11.95
CA ASP A 107 2.87 10.95 -10.71
C ASP A 107 2.01 9.70 -10.55
N LEU A 108 0.73 9.77 -10.94
CA LEU A 108 -0.18 8.63 -10.94
C LEU A 108 0.32 7.50 -11.86
N PHE A 109 0.73 7.83 -13.09
CA PHE A 109 1.24 6.86 -14.05
C PHE A 109 2.55 6.21 -13.55
N GLU A 110 3.51 7.05 -13.16
CA GLU A 110 4.84 6.60 -12.72
C GLU A 110 4.78 5.79 -11.43
N TYR A 111 3.97 6.19 -10.45
CA TYR A 111 3.74 5.41 -9.23
C TYR A 111 3.27 4.00 -9.56
N GLY A 112 2.24 3.87 -10.41
CA GLY A 112 1.73 2.57 -10.82
C GLY A 112 2.75 1.77 -11.63
N ARG A 113 3.55 2.41 -12.49
CA ARG A 113 4.58 1.75 -13.31
C ARG A 113 5.67 1.15 -12.43
N ILE A 114 6.17 1.92 -11.46
CA ILE A 114 7.20 1.46 -10.50
C ILE A 114 6.65 0.34 -9.62
N LEU A 115 5.42 0.47 -9.12
CA LEU A 115 4.79 -0.56 -8.28
C LEU A 115 4.69 -1.92 -9.00
N ARG A 116 4.26 -1.92 -10.27
CA ARG A 116 4.24 -3.13 -11.11
C ARG A 116 5.64 -3.70 -11.32
N LYS A 117 6.62 -2.84 -11.61
CA LYS A 117 8.02 -3.25 -11.76
C LYS A 117 8.56 -3.89 -10.47
N MET A 118 8.25 -3.35 -9.29
CA MET A 118 8.66 -3.94 -8.01
C MET A 118 8.12 -5.35 -7.83
N ALA A 119 6.85 -5.60 -8.16
CA ALA A 119 6.26 -6.94 -8.08
C ALA A 119 6.91 -7.90 -9.10
N ALA A 120 7.18 -7.43 -10.32
CA ALA A 120 7.82 -8.22 -11.37
C ALA A 120 9.27 -8.57 -11.04
N ASP A 121 10.08 -7.60 -10.60
CA ASP A 121 11.48 -7.80 -10.23
C ASP A 121 11.63 -8.80 -9.07
N LYS A 122 10.62 -8.89 -8.20
CA LYS A 122 10.54 -9.87 -7.10
C LYS A 122 9.93 -11.22 -7.49
N GLY A 123 9.46 -11.39 -8.73
CA GLY A 123 8.83 -12.63 -9.20
C GLY A 123 7.49 -12.94 -8.52
N TYR A 124 6.73 -11.91 -8.13
CA TYR A 124 5.44 -12.09 -7.44
C TYR A 124 4.30 -12.42 -8.41
N HIS A 125 4.37 -13.61 -9.01
CA HIS A 125 3.42 -14.10 -10.01
C HIS A 125 1.97 -14.22 -9.49
N CYS A 126 1.77 -14.31 -8.18
CA CYS A 126 0.44 -14.36 -7.58
C CYS A 126 -0.25 -12.99 -7.49
N ILE A 127 0.45 -11.90 -7.82
CA ILE A 127 -0.09 -10.53 -7.79
C ILE A 127 -0.32 -10.04 -9.21
N GLN A 128 -1.56 -9.66 -9.49
CA GLN A 128 -1.98 -9.04 -10.74
C GLN A 128 -2.45 -7.61 -10.46
N PHE A 129 -2.43 -6.76 -11.48
CA PHE A 129 -2.86 -5.37 -11.37
C PHE A 129 -4.00 -5.10 -12.35
N ALA A 130 -5.03 -4.41 -11.88
CA ALA A 130 -6.13 -3.96 -12.72
C ALA A 130 -6.38 -2.46 -12.49
N ARG A 131 -6.28 -1.67 -13.56
CA ARG A 131 -6.64 -0.25 -13.52
C ARG A 131 -8.13 -0.09 -13.83
N ILE A 132 -8.71 1.04 -13.45
CA ILE A 132 -10.11 1.36 -13.76
C ILE A 132 -10.44 1.23 -15.26
N MET A 133 -9.57 1.67 -16.17
CA MET A 133 -9.75 1.52 -17.62
C MET A 133 -9.79 0.06 -18.07
N ASN A 134 -9.01 -0.82 -17.42
CA ASN A 134 -9.05 -2.26 -17.69
C ASN A 134 -10.37 -2.86 -17.22
N LEU A 135 -10.79 -2.52 -16.00
CA LEU A 135 -12.02 -3.02 -15.39
C LEU A 135 -13.28 -2.55 -16.15
N LEU A 136 -13.22 -1.37 -16.77
CA LEU A 136 -14.29 -0.83 -17.61
C LEU A 136 -14.27 -1.38 -19.04
N GLY A 137 -13.20 -2.07 -19.46
CA GLY A 137 -13.02 -2.54 -20.84
C GLY A 137 -12.70 -1.42 -21.83
N LEU A 138 -12.16 -0.30 -21.35
CA LEU A 138 -11.67 0.81 -22.19
C LEU A 138 -10.25 0.56 -22.71
N HIS A 139 -9.51 -0.35 -22.07
CA HIS A 139 -8.19 -0.82 -22.47
C HIS A 139 -8.02 -2.28 -22.05
N SER A 140 -7.68 -3.18 -22.96
CA SER A 140 -7.56 -4.62 -22.67
C SER A 140 -6.20 -5.04 -22.15
N ASP A 141 -5.13 -4.36 -22.59
CA ASP A 141 -3.78 -4.84 -22.34
C ASP A 141 -3.27 -4.46 -20.94
N GLU A 142 -2.36 -5.26 -20.41
CA GLU A 142 -1.67 -4.95 -19.16
C GLU A 142 -0.77 -3.71 -19.31
N ASN A 143 -0.11 -3.62 -20.47
CA ASN A 143 0.75 -2.53 -20.85
C ASN A 143 -0.05 -1.37 -21.44
N ILE A 144 0.31 -0.14 -21.08
CA ILE A 144 -0.30 1.08 -21.59
C ILE A 144 0.76 2.17 -21.63
N THR A 145 0.82 2.92 -22.72
CA THR A 145 1.71 4.09 -22.78
C THR A 145 1.19 5.18 -21.87
N LYS A 146 2.09 6.02 -21.34
CA LYS A 146 1.72 7.18 -20.53
C LYS A 146 0.67 8.05 -21.22
N GLN A 147 0.88 8.39 -22.49
CA GLN A 147 -0.05 9.23 -23.24
C GLN A 147 -1.45 8.60 -23.34
N HIS A 148 -1.53 7.29 -23.63
CA HIS A 148 -2.83 6.61 -23.72
C HIS A 148 -3.51 6.51 -22.36
N PHE A 149 -2.74 6.23 -21.30
CA PHE A 149 -3.24 6.22 -19.92
C PHE A 149 -3.89 7.55 -19.55
N VAL A 150 -3.18 8.67 -19.74
CA VAL A 150 -3.67 10.02 -19.45
C VAL A 150 -4.96 10.31 -20.22
N ASN A 151 -4.97 10.00 -21.53
CA ASN A 151 -6.14 10.21 -22.39
C ASN A 151 -7.40 9.44 -21.93
N LEU A 152 -7.23 8.31 -21.25
CA LEU A 152 -8.33 7.48 -20.77
C LEU A 152 -8.85 7.87 -19.37
N LEU A 153 -8.16 8.74 -18.61
CA LEU A 153 -8.52 9.03 -17.22
C LEU A 153 -9.93 9.61 -17.07
N ASP A 154 -10.24 10.68 -17.81
CA ASP A 154 -11.55 11.34 -17.75
C ASP A 154 -12.69 10.42 -18.26
N ALA A 155 -12.47 9.76 -19.40
CA ALA A 155 -13.41 8.80 -19.96
C ALA A 155 -13.69 7.64 -18.97
N SER A 156 -12.66 7.15 -18.28
CA SER A 156 -12.79 6.11 -17.26
C SER A 156 -13.63 6.57 -16.07
N ARG A 157 -13.39 7.77 -15.54
CA ARG A 157 -14.20 8.31 -14.43
C ARG A 157 -15.65 8.51 -14.83
N LYS A 158 -15.91 9.06 -16.01
CA LYS A 158 -17.28 9.21 -16.55
C LYS A 158 -17.97 7.86 -16.71
N ALA A 159 -17.32 6.89 -17.35
CA ALA A 159 -17.86 5.55 -17.54
C ALA A 159 -18.13 4.82 -16.21
N LEU A 160 -17.27 4.99 -15.20
CA LEU A 160 -17.50 4.45 -13.86
C LEU A 160 -18.81 4.97 -13.27
N ILE A 161 -19.00 6.30 -13.27
CA ILE A 161 -20.20 6.91 -12.68
C ILE A 161 -21.46 6.56 -13.48
N VAL A 162 -21.38 6.57 -14.82
CA VAL A 162 -22.52 6.24 -15.67
C VAL A 162 -22.98 4.79 -15.49
N ARG A 163 -22.04 3.84 -15.36
CA ARG A 163 -22.35 2.40 -15.32
C ARG A 163 -22.61 1.87 -13.90
N PHE A 164 -21.93 2.43 -12.91
CA PHE A 164 -21.91 1.90 -11.53
C PHE A 164 -22.32 2.91 -10.47
N GLY A 165 -22.52 4.18 -10.85
CA GLY A 165 -23.08 5.18 -9.96
C GLY A 165 -24.54 4.86 -9.60
N ARG A 166 -24.95 5.27 -8.40
CA ARG A 166 -26.32 5.14 -7.92
C ARG A 166 -27.01 6.49 -8.06
N LYS A 167 -28.06 6.58 -8.87
CA LYS A 167 -28.79 7.84 -9.14
C LYS A 167 -29.34 8.48 -7.87
N ASP A 168 -29.88 7.67 -6.96
CA ASP A 168 -30.49 8.13 -5.70
C ASP A 168 -29.52 8.10 -4.52
N PHE A 169 -28.21 8.12 -4.77
CA PHE A 169 -27.21 8.10 -3.70
C PHE A 169 -27.01 9.49 -3.10
N ASP A 170 -27.65 9.73 -1.97
CA ASP A 170 -27.36 10.88 -1.13
C ASP A 170 -26.20 10.56 -0.17
N VAL A 171 -25.03 11.09 -0.51
CA VAL A 171 -23.82 10.94 0.31
C VAL A 171 -23.99 11.55 1.70
N SER A 172 -24.74 12.64 1.84
CA SER A 172 -24.94 13.32 3.12
C SER A 172 -25.85 12.49 4.04
N ASP A 173 -26.91 11.90 3.49
CA ASP A 173 -27.78 10.99 4.22
C ASP A 173 -27.03 9.71 4.65
N CYS A 174 -26.26 9.10 3.75
CA CYS A 174 -25.45 7.92 4.06
C CYS A 174 -24.43 8.20 5.17
N ILE A 175 -23.71 9.32 5.12
CA ILE A 175 -22.76 9.70 6.19
C ILE A 175 -23.47 9.89 7.54
N LYS A 176 -24.71 10.36 7.53
CA LYS A 176 -25.50 10.58 8.75
C LYS A 176 -25.98 9.26 9.35
N ASN A 177 -26.46 8.33 8.52
CA ASN A 177 -27.27 7.20 8.97
C ASN A 177 -26.54 5.84 8.93
N ASP A 178 -25.42 5.70 8.20
CA ASP A 178 -24.67 4.45 8.06
C ASP A 178 -23.30 4.54 8.76
N PRO A 179 -23.02 3.69 9.77
CA PRO A 179 -21.75 3.72 10.53
C PRO A 179 -20.49 3.52 9.68
N ASP A 180 -20.53 2.69 8.64
CA ASP A 180 -19.37 2.40 7.78
C ASP A 180 -19.06 3.61 6.88
N TYR A 181 -20.09 4.25 6.32
CA TYR A 181 -19.90 5.50 5.56
C TYR A 181 -19.41 6.64 6.45
N LYS A 182 -19.96 6.77 7.66
CA LYS A 182 -19.51 7.77 8.64
C LYS A 182 -18.04 7.58 9.03
N MET A 183 -17.63 6.33 9.30
CA MET A 183 -16.24 6.00 9.62
C MET A 183 -15.31 6.31 8.45
N THR A 184 -15.69 5.91 7.23
CA THR A 184 -14.91 6.16 6.01
C THR A 184 -14.76 7.67 5.76
N TYR A 185 -15.86 8.43 5.86
CA TYR A 185 -15.85 9.89 5.74
C TYR A 185 -14.95 10.57 6.77
N GLY A 186 -15.06 10.16 8.05
CA GLY A 186 -14.21 10.68 9.12
C GLY A 186 -12.73 10.40 8.85
N GLY A 187 -12.42 9.21 8.34
CA GLY A 187 -11.08 8.85 7.87
C GLY A 187 -10.58 9.79 6.76
N TYR A 188 -11.35 9.95 5.69
CA TYR A 188 -10.99 10.86 4.59
C TYR A 188 -10.79 12.29 5.06
N ALA A 189 -11.73 12.87 5.82
CA ALA A 189 -11.61 14.23 6.31
C ALA A 189 -10.36 14.42 7.19
N LYS A 190 -9.99 13.42 8.00
CA LYS A 190 -8.79 13.45 8.83
C LYS A 190 -7.51 13.41 8.00
N PHE A 191 -7.39 12.48 7.05
CA PHE A 191 -6.16 12.32 6.27
C PHE A 191 -5.98 13.41 5.21
N LEU A 192 -7.07 13.81 4.53
CA LEU A 192 -7.07 14.89 3.53
C LEU A 192 -6.61 16.23 4.10
N LYS A 193 -6.89 16.50 5.38
CA LYS A 193 -6.42 17.73 6.04
C LYS A 193 -4.90 17.88 5.95
N LYS A 194 -4.16 16.80 6.13
CA LYS A 194 -2.69 16.82 6.06
C LYS A 194 -2.19 16.60 4.63
N ASP A 195 -2.85 15.76 3.83
CA ASP A 195 -2.48 15.56 2.41
C ASP A 195 -2.54 16.86 1.61
N LEU A 196 -3.60 17.63 1.81
CA LEU A 196 -3.88 18.81 1.00
C LEU A 196 -3.27 20.10 1.57
N ALA A 197 -2.61 20.04 2.73
CA ALA A 197 -2.09 21.21 3.44
C ALA A 197 -1.08 22.03 2.61
N LEU A 198 -0.36 21.38 1.69
CA LEU A 198 0.64 21.98 0.80
C LEU A 198 0.23 21.86 -0.68
N SER A 199 -1.06 21.70 -0.94
CA SER A 199 -1.59 21.52 -2.29
C SER A 199 -2.20 22.82 -2.84
N PRO A 200 -2.45 22.89 -4.16
CA PRO A 200 -3.20 24.01 -4.75
C PRO A 200 -4.60 24.21 -4.13
N VAL A 201 -5.17 23.18 -3.49
CA VAL A 201 -6.43 23.29 -2.73
C VAL A 201 -6.26 24.21 -1.51
N ALA A 202 -5.15 24.09 -0.79
CA ALA A 202 -4.83 24.96 0.34
C ALA A 202 -4.54 26.40 -0.11
N GLU A 203 -3.81 26.58 -1.22
CA GLU A 203 -3.52 27.91 -1.78
C GLU A 203 -4.79 28.67 -2.18
N LYS A 204 -5.79 27.97 -2.75
CA LYS A 204 -7.09 28.55 -3.11
C LYS A 204 -7.99 28.84 -1.90
N ALA A 205 -7.67 28.27 -0.74
CA ALA A 205 -8.45 28.46 0.47
C ALA A 205 -8.03 29.75 1.17
N THR A 206 -8.83 30.79 1.02
CA THR A 206 -8.62 32.11 1.65
C THR A 206 -8.73 32.13 3.18
N SER A 207 -9.08 30.99 3.81
CA SER A 207 -9.11 30.84 5.28
C SER A 207 -9.12 29.36 5.68
N THR A 208 -8.74 29.07 6.93
CA THR A 208 -8.81 27.73 7.53
C THR A 208 -10.23 27.14 7.49
N LYS A 209 -11.26 27.98 7.66
CA LYS A 209 -12.67 27.56 7.56
C LYS A 209 -13.02 27.10 6.14
N LYS A 210 -12.62 27.88 5.13
CA LYS A 210 -12.84 27.54 3.72
C LYS A 210 -12.07 26.27 3.33
N PHE A 211 -10.82 26.14 3.79
CA PHE A 211 -10.01 24.93 3.56
C PHE A 211 -10.70 23.68 4.13
N LYS A 212 -11.18 23.75 5.38
CA LYS A 212 -11.94 22.67 6.01
C LYS A 212 -13.20 22.32 5.22
N ALA A 213 -13.94 23.30 4.73
CA ALA A 213 -15.12 23.06 3.89
C ALA A 213 -14.75 22.35 2.57
N MET A 214 -13.68 22.79 1.89
CA MET A 214 -13.19 22.13 0.67
C MET A 214 -12.78 20.68 0.91
N ILE A 215 -12.10 20.38 2.03
CA ILE A 215 -11.76 19.01 2.43
C ILE A 215 -13.03 18.15 2.58
N HIS A 216 -14.08 18.69 3.21
CA HIS A 216 -15.33 17.96 3.40
C HIS A 216 -16.04 17.67 2.07
N GLU A 217 -16.03 18.60 1.12
CA GLU A 217 -16.59 18.39 -0.22
C GLU A 217 -15.78 17.35 -1.02
N ILE A 218 -14.45 17.40 -0.97
CA ILE A 218 -13.57 16.39 -1.57
C ILE A 218 -13.85 15.00 -0.96
N ALA A 219 -13.96 14.91 0.37
CA ALA A 219 -14.25 13.65 1.06
C ALA A 219 -15.60 13.05 0.62
N LYS A 220 -16.64 13.87 0.45
CA LYS A 220 -17.94 13.42 -0.08
C LYS A 220 -17.80 12.91 -1.52
N ALA A 221 -17.11 13.65 -2.39
CA ALA A 221 -16.87 13.24 -3.78
C ALA A 221 -16.11 11.91 -3.86
N MET A 222 -15.11 11.70 -2.99
CA MET A 222 -14.40 10.42 -2.88
C MET A 222 -15.32 9.27 -2.47
N ILE A 223 -16.27 9.49 -1.55
CA ILE A 223 -17.26 8.46 -1.18
C ILE A 223 -18.14 8.09 -2.37
N VAL A 224 -18.67 9.08 -3.10
CA VAL A 224 -19.50 8.84 -4.29
C VAL A 224 -18.76 7.97 -5.32
N ARG A 225 -17.50 8.32 -5.63
CA ARG A 225 -16.68 7.54 -6.55
C ARG A 225 -16.31 6.16 -6.00
N GLY A 226 -16.03 6.06 -4.70
CA GLY A 226 -15.72 4.81 -4.02
C GLY A 226 -16.88 3.81 -3.98
N VAL A 227 -18.13 4.31 -3.90
CA VAL A 227 -19.34 3.48 -4.03
C VAL A 227 -19.44 2.89 -5.43
N ALA A 228 -19.30 3.72 -6.46
CA ALA A 228 -19.31 3.25 -7.85
C ALA A 228 -18.18 2.25 -8.12
N PHE A 229 -16.97 2.54 -7.62
CA PHE A 229 -15.82 1.64 -7.74
C PHE A 229 -16.04 0.31 -7.03
N SER A 230 -16.63 0.33 -5.83
CA SER A 230 -16.97 -0.89 -5.10
C SER A 230 -18.05 -1.72 -5.82
N ALA A 231 -19.05 -1.08 -6.42
CA ALA A 231 -20.07 -1.74 -7.22
C ALA A 231 -19.47 -2.39 -8.48
N MET A 232 -18.58 -1.68 -9.19
CA MET A 232 -17.85 -2.25 -10.33
C MET A 232 -17.04 -3.48 -9.94
N LEU A 233 -16.31 -3.41 -8.83
CA LEU A 233 -15.52 -4.55 -8.37
C LEU A 233 -16.39 -5.73 -7.95
N LYS A 234 -17.58 -5.50 -7.40
CA LYS A 234 -18.53 -6.57 -7.10
C LYS A 234 -19.06 -7.25 -8.38
N GLU A 235 -19.30 -6.49 -9.46
CA GLU A 235 -19.71 -7.05 -10.75
C GLU A 235 -18.56 -7.81 -11.44
N LYS A 236 -17.35 -7.24 -11.43
CA LYS A 236 -16.20 -7.82 -12.14
C LYS A 236 -15.57 -9.00 -11.40
N PHE A 237 -15.68 -9.01 -10.08
CA PHE A 237 -15.06 -10.01 -9.23
C PHE A 237 -16.06 -10.62 -8.23
N PRO A 238 -17.20 -11.19 -8.71
CA PRO A 238 -18.28 -11.66 -7.84
C PRO A 238 -17.86 -12.84 -6.97
N GLU A 239 -16.84 -13.58 -7.42
CA GLU A 239 -16.32 -14.77 -6.75
C GLU A 239 -14.98 -14.54 -6.04
N HIS A 240 -14.48 -13.30 -6.02
CA HIS A 240 -13.23 -12.99 -5.34
C HIS A 240 -13.49 -12.68 -3.87
N ILE A 241 -12.57 -13.10 -3.02
CA ILE A 241 -12.55 -12.65 -1.63
C ILE A 241 -12.16 -11.17 -1.63
N ARG A 242 -13.04 -10.34 -1.07
CA ARG A 242 -12.82 -8.90 -0.98
C ARG A 242 -11.88 -8.56 0.16
N LEU A 243 -10.66 -8.16 -0.16
CA LEU A 243 -9.72 -7.57 0.79
C LEU A 243 -9.92 -6.05 0.88
N SER A 244 -9.40 -5.42 1.92
CA SER A 244 -9.53 -3.99 2.18
C SER A 244 -8.39 -3.47 3.02
N ILE A 245 -7.82 -2.32 2.65
CA ILE A 245 -6.87 -1.59 3.51
C ILE A 245 -7.55 -0.80 4.64
N HIS A 246 -8.88 -0.66 4.58
CA HIS A 246 -9.66 -0.04 5.64
C HIS A 246 -10.06 -1.06 6.69
N PRO A 247 -10.13 -0.63 7.97
CA PRO A 247 -10.85 -1.34 9.01
C PRO A 247 -12.22 -1.85 8.55
N SER A 248 -12.59 -3.04 9.02
CA SER A 248 -13.89 -3.62 8.73
C SER A 248 -14.34 -4.56 9.83
N THR A 249 -15.65 -4.63 10.02
CA THR A 249 -16.33 -5.65 10.83
C THR A 249 -16.22 -7.06 10.24
N GLY A 250 -15.73 -7.22 9.00
CA GLY A 250 -15.62 -8.53 8.33
C GLY A 250 -16.88 -8.97 7.60
N LEU A 251 -17.94 -8.14 7.57
CA LEU A 251 -19.22 -8.47 6.92
C LEU A 251 -19.15 -8.42 5.40
N THR A 252 -18.46 -7.43 4.84
CA THR A 252 -18.41 -7.16 3.40
C THR A 252 -17.01 -7.27 2.81
N LYS A 253 -15.98 -7.18 3.66
CA LYS A 253 -14.56 -7.21 3.27
C LYS A 253 -13.70 -7.71 4.42
N ILE A 254 -12.57 -8.34 4.11
CA ILE A 254 -11.54 -8.73 5.07
C ILE A 254 -10.52 -7.60 5.16
N SER A 255 -10.28 -7.08 6.36
CA SER A 255 -9.25 -6.07 6.59
C SER A 255 -7.86 -6.67 6.34
N MET A 256 -6.99 -5.95 5.64
CA MET A 256 -5.64 -6.36 5.29
C MET A 256 -4.67 -5.21 5.55
N PRO A 257 -4.20 -5.04 6.80
CA PRO A 257 -3.09 -4.15 7.10
C PRO A 257 -1.87 -4.59 6.29
N LEU A 258 -1.31 -3.67 5.51
CA LEU A 258 -0.24 -4.00 4.56
C LEU A 258 1.15 -3.99 5.19
N ILE A 259 1.33 -3.23 6.28
CA ILE A 259 2.60 -3.16 7.03
C ILE A 259 2.28 -3.43 8.50
N PRO A 260 2.32 -4.67 8.99
CA PRO A 260 1.97 -5.01 10.37
C PRO A 260 2.67 -4.10 11.37
N GLN A 261 1.92 -3.61 12.37
CA GLN A 261 2.44 -2.82 13.49
C GLN A 261 2.07 -3.56 14.78
N PRO A 262 3.01 -3.84 15.70
CA PRO A 262 2.73 -4.59 16.92
C PRO A 262 1.66 -3.91 17.80
N ASP A 263 1.75 -2.59 17.94
CA ASP A 263 0.98 -1.83 18.94
C ASP A 263 -0.10 -0.93 18.32
N SER A 264 -0.31 -0.98 17.01
CA SER A 264 -1.27 -0.09 16.33
C SER A 264 -1.77 -0.63 14.99
N VAL A 265 -2.75 0.07 14.39
CA VAL A 265 -3.14 -0.19 13.00
C VAL A 265 -2.17 0.56 12.09
N SER A 266 -1.59 -0.16 11.14
CA SER A 266 -0.67 0.40 10.15
C SER A 266 -1.29 1.55 9.37
N MET A 267 -0.52 2.60 9.15
CA MET A 267 -0.85 3.55 8.09
C MET A 267 -0.71 2.85 6.73
N THR A 268 -1.53 3.25 5.75
CA THR A 268 -1.33 2.77 4.38
C THR A 268 -0.02 3.33 3.81
N PRO A 269 0.74 2.54 3.02
CA PRO A 269 2.10 2.89 2.60
C PRO A 269 2.17 4.22 1.82
N TRP A 270 1.12 4.57 1.08
CA TRP A 270 1.06 5.82 0.34
C TRP A 270 0.76 7.07 1.18
N HIS A 271 0.49 6.92 2.48
CA HIS A 271 0.20 8.04 3.40
C HIS A 271 1.25 8.21 4.51
N CYS A 272 2.33 7.43 4.50
CA CYS A 272 3.39 7.46 5.51
C CYS A 272 4.76 7.18 4.89
N ALA A 273 5.79 7.26 5.72
CA ALA A 273 7.08 6.64 5.50
C ALA A 273 7.24 5.44 6.45
N VAL A 274 8.19 4.55 6.13
CA VAL A 274 8.59 3.45 7.01
C VAL A 274 9.90 3.80 7.69
N ALA A 275 9.93 3.68 9.01
CA ALA A 275 11.15 3.68 9.82
C ALA A 275 11.57 2.24 10.14
N VAL A 276 12.88 1.99 10.14
CA VAL A 276 13.48 0.72 10.54
C VAL A 276 14.42 0.94 11.72
N ASP A 277 14.15 0.25 12.83
CA ASP A 277 15.01 0.29 14.02
C ASP A 277 16.24 -0.63 13.86
N VAL A 278 17.21 -0.53 14.76
CA VAL A 278 18.42 -1.38 14.76
C VAL A 278 18.14 -2.87 14.93
N LYS A 279 16.95 -3.22 15.45
CA LYS A 279 16.45 -4.60 15.59
C LYS A 279 15.71 -5.08 14.34
N GLY A 280 15.59 -4.26 13.31
CA GLY A 280 14.92 -4.58 12.06
C GLY A 280 13.39 -4.57 12.15
N ASN A 281 12.81 -3.90 13.15
CA ASN A 281 11.36 -3.72 13.24
C ASN A 281 10.92 -2.52 12.38
N PHE A 282 9.77 -2.67 11.73
CA PHE A 282 9.18 -1.63 10.89
C PHE A 282 8.15 -0.81 11.66
N LYS A 283 8.26 0.52 11.57
CA LYS A 283 7.28 1.47 12.11
C LYS A 283 6.75 2.36 11.01
N THR A 284 5.42 2.47 10.88
CA THR A 284 4.80 3.45 9.98
C THR A 284 4.57 4.77 10.72
N ALA A 285 5.05 5.89 10.17
CA ALA A 285 4.78 7.22 10.69
C ALA A 285 4.82 8.27 9.57
N HIS A 286 4.37 9.48 9.84
CA HIS A 286 4.58 10.58 8.90
C HIS A 286 6.07 10.96 8.88
N ALA A 287 6.56 11.39 7.72
CA ALA A 287 7.98 11.73 7.54
C ALA A 287 8.48 12.79 8.54
N GLU A 288 7.66 13.78 8.91
CA GLU A 288 8.07 14.80 9.89
C GLU A 288 8.33 14.22 11.29
N ASP A 289 7.58 13.18 11.69
CA ASP A 289 7.66 12.55 13.01
C ASP A 289 8.91 11.65 13.15
N LEU A 290 9.68 11.47 12.07
CA LEU A 290 10.84 10.57 12.01
C LEU A 290 12.18 11.30 11.85
N ARG A 291 12.18 12.56 11.41
CA ARG A 291 13.41 13.28 11.04
C ARG A 291 14.36 13.54 12.20
N GLU A 292 13.85 13.63 13.42
CA GLU A 292 14.65 13.90 14.61
C GLU A 292 15.57 12.71 14.93
N ASP A 293 14.99 11.50 14.98
CA ASP A 293 15.66 10.30 15.48
C ASP A 293 16.24 9.40 14.37
N TYR A 294 15.81 9.58 13.12
CA TYR A 294 16.16 8.68 12.01
C TYR A 294 16.86 9.43 10.87
N ASP A 295 17.74 8.71 10.19
CA ASP A 295 18.36 9.17 8.94
C ASP A 295 17.60 8.62 7.73
N VAL A 296 17.56 9.40 6.64
CA VAL A 296 16.96 8.92 5.39
C VAL A 296 17.92 7.94 4.73
N ALA A 297 17.48 6.71 4.52
CA ALA A 297 18.18 5.70 3.73
C ALA A 297 17.73 5.77 2.27
N TYR A 298 18.69 5.64 1.35
CA TYR A 298 18.48 5.77 -0.09
C TYR A 298 18.61 4.41 -0.77
N LYS A 299 17.86 4.23 -1.86
CA LYS A 299 17.96 3.09 -2.77
C LYS A 299 17.91 3.61 -4.20
N ASP A 300 18.91 3.26 -5.00
CA ASP A 300 19.10 3.80 -6.36
C ASP A 300 19.05 5.34 -6.41
N GLY A 301 19.72 6.00 -5.46
CA GLY A 301 19.76 7.46 -5.35
C GLY A 301 18.44 8.13 -4.92
N ARG A 302 17.42 7.38 -4.50
CA ARG A 302 16.12 7.91 -4.07
C ARG A 302 15.85 7.63 -2.58
N PRO A 303 15.26 8.57 -1.83
CA PRO A 303 14.77 8.31 -0.48
C PRO A 303 13.86 7.08 -0.44
N TYR A 304 14.15 6.11 0.43
CA TYR A 304 13.47 4.82 0.42
C TYR A 304 12.86 4.43 1.77
N CYS A 305 13.52 4.78 2.87
CA CYS A 305 12.97 4.64 4.22
C CYS A 305 13.71 5.55 5.19
N PHE A 306 13.23 5.59 6.43
CA PHE A 306 13.98 6.09 7.57
C PHE A 306 14.68 4.92 8.26
N ARG A 307 15.94 5.12 8.66
CA ARG A 307 16.73 4.15 9.41
C ARG A 307 17.18 4.79 10.71
N GLU A 308 17.02 4.07 11.82
CA GLU A 308 17.44 4.56 13.13
C GLU A 308 18.93 4.95 13.10
N ARG A 309 19.23 6.14 13.62
CA ARG A 309 20.59 6.68 13.63
C ARG A 309 21.46 5.83 14.55
N SER A 310 22.44 5.13 13.98
CA SER A 310 23.32 4.24 14.72
C SER A 310 24.67 4.09 14.04
N SER A 311 25.75 4.02 14.83
CA SER A 311 27.11 3.75 14.34
C SER A 311 27.25 2.35 13.72
N LEU A 312 26.31 1.44 13.98
CA LEU A 312 26.28 0.12 13.36
C LEU A 312 26.17 0.16 11.82
N TYR A 313 25.68 1.27 11.27
CA TYR A 313 25.53 1.47 9.82
C TYR A 313 26.68 2.28 9.19
N ASN A 314 27.71 2.64 9.96
CA ASN A 314 28.86 3.40 9.48
C ASN A 314 30.00 2.44 9.17
N TRP A 315 30.03 1.88 7.97
CA TRP A 315 31.03 0.89 7.55
C TRP A 315 32.21 1.57 6.83
N ASP A 316 33.39 0.98 6.95
CA ASP A 316 34.58 1.42 6.20
C ASP A 316 34.43 1.02 4.73
N ALA A 317 33.90 -0.19 4.49
CA ALA A 317 33.48 -0.65 3.18
C ALA A 317 32.29 0.16 2.63
N LYS A 318 32.27 0.38 1.31
CA LYS A 318 31.15 1.04 0.64
C LYS A 318 30.00 0.06 0.50
N VAL A 319 28.96 0.23 1.30
CA VAL A 319 27.82 -0.67 1.35
C VAL A 319 26.49 0.06 1.26
N GLU A 320 25.49 -0.61 0.68
CA GLU A 320 24.09 -0.21 0.75
C GLU A 320 23.32 -1.20 1.62
N PHE A 321 22.42 -0.67 2.44
CA PHE A 321 21.56 -1.46 3.32
C PHE A 321 20.14 -1.50 2.77
N ASP A 322 19.59 -2.71 2.63
CA ASP A 322 18.20 -2.97 2.26
C ASP A 322 17.57 -3.91 3.30
N TYR A 323 16.25 -3.96 3.34
CA TYR A 323 15.52 -4.62 4.41
C TYR A 323 14.66 -5.77 3.90
N LEU A 324 14.76 -6.90 4.60
CA LEU A 324 14.00 -8.10 4.28
C LEU A 324 12.63 -8.08 4.97
N TYR A 325 11.60 -8.52 4.25
CA TYR A 325 10.29 -8.77 4.85
C TYR A 325 10.39 -9.86 5.92
N GLY A 326 9.73 -9.65 7.06
CA GLY A 326 9.77 -10.58 8.19
C GLY A 326 10.96 -10.41 9.14
N ARG A 327 11.75 -9.32 9.00
CA ARG A 327 12.99 -8.97 9.72
C ARG A 327 14.25 -9.52 9.02
N GLY A 328 15.28 -8.68 8.97
CA GLY A 328 16.60 -9.01 8.45
C GLY A 328 17.17 -7.91 7.55
N LEU A 329 18.48 -7.98 7.37
CA LEU A 329 19.27 -7.00 6.63
C LEU A 329 19.87 -7.64 5.37
N LEU A 330 19.83 -6.92 4.28
CA LEU A 330 20.62 -7.20 3.08
C LEU A 330 21.67 -6.10 2.96
N VAL A 331 22.94 -6.50 2.92
CA VAL A 331 24.09 -5.61 2.75
C VAL A 331 24.64 -5.85 1.35
N ARG A 332 24.50 -4.85 0.48
CA ARG A 332 25.01 -4.89 -0.89
C ARG A 332 26.35 -4.20 -0.99
N ASN A 333 27.26 -4.80 -1.76
CA ASN A 333 28.50 -4.15 -2.15
C ASN A 333 28.20 -2.96 -3.08
N ALA A 334 28.60 -1.76 -2.66
CA ALA A 334 28.56 -0.53 -3.44
C ALA A 334 29.97 0.00 -3.79
N GLY A 335 31.02 -0.73 -3.42
CA GLY A 335 32.42 -0.44 -3.74
C GLY A 335 32.88 -0.94 -5.11
N GLY A 336 32.07 -1.76 -5.77
CA GLY A 336 32.41 -2.36 -7.06
C GLY A 336 33.13 -3.72 -6.94
N PRO A 337 33.52 -4.34 -8.06
CA PRO A 337 33.97 -5.74 -8.10
C PRO A 337 35.29 -6.01 -7.37
N GLU A 338 36.07 -4.98 -7.06
CA GLU A 338 37.34 -5.12 -6.31
C GLU A 338 37.12 -5.19 -4.79
N GLN A 339 35.98 -4.72 -4.29
CA GLN A 339 35.63 -4.83 -2.87
C GLN A 339 35.08 -6.24 -2.61
N THR A 340 35.85 -7.07 -1.91
CA THR A 340 35.48 -8.46 -1.61
C THR A 340 35.20 -8.64 -0.12
N SER A 341 34.83 -9.84 0.33
CA SER A 341 34.71 -10.16 1.76
C SER A 341 35.97 -9.84 2.58
N ASP A 342 37.16 -9.91 1.97
CA ASP A 342 38.42 -9.59 2.62
C ASP A 342 38.63 -8.09 2.81
N SER A 343 37.93 -7.25 2.05
CA SER A 343 37.94 -5.80 2.21
C SER A 343 37.22 -5.31 3.47
N LEU A 344 36.40 -6.16 4.12
CA LEU A 344 35.70 -5.80 5.35
C LEU A 344 36.67 -5.71 6.53
N SER A 345 36.76 -4.53 7.13
CA SER A 345 37.58 -4.28 8.31
C SER A 345 37.11 -5.11 9.52
N ALA A 346 37.95 -5.25 10.55
CA ALA A 346 37.53 -5.88 11.80
C ALA A 346 36.31 -5.16 12.41
N GLY A 347 36.28 -3.82 12.34
CA GLY A 347 35.15 -3.03 12.81
C GLY A 347 33.87 -3.27 12.02
N ASP A 348 33.95 -3.45 10.70
CA ASP A 348 32.79 -3.81 9.88
C ASP A 348 32.26 -5.20 10.20
N ARG A 349 33.16 -6.16 10.42
CA ARG A 349 32.79 -7.53 10.86
C ARG A 349 32.10 -7.53 12.22
N ASP A 350 32.55 -6.72 13.17
CA ASP A 350 31.93 -6.58 14.49
C ASP A 350 30.55 -5.92 14.42
N LYS A 351 30.40 -4.85 13.62
CA LYS A 351 29.10 -4.21 13.35
C LYS A 351 28.14 -5.21 12.71
N MET A 352 28.60 -5.97 11.72
CA MET A 352 27.83 -7.02 11.05
C MET A 352 27.38 -8.10 12.04
N ALA A 353 28.27 -8.60 12.89
CA ALA A 353 27.94 -9.61 13.90
C ALA A 353 26.89 -9.09 14.91
N THR A 354 26.99 -7.82 15.29
CA THR A 354 26.01 -7.16 16.15
C THR A 354 24.65 -7.04 15.46
N LEU A 355 24.62 -6.57 14.20
CA LEU A 355 23.39 -6.48 13.40
C LEU A 355 22.76 -7.86 13.16
N LEU A 356 23.57 -8.89 12.94
CA LEU A 356 23.10 -10.28 12.83
C LEU A 356 22.43 -10.75 14.12
N THR A 357 23.02 -10.43 15.27
CA THR A 357 22.44 -10.77 16.58
C THR A 357 21.12 -10.02 16.83
N LEU A 358 21.04 -8.74 16.47
CA LEU A 358 19.86 -7.91 16.67
C LEU A 358 18.70 -8.26 15.72
N GLN A 359 19.01 -8.53 14.45
CA GLN A 359 18.01 -8.70 13.40
C GLN A 359 17.74 -10.18 13.06
N GLY A 360 18.59 -11.10 13.55
CA GLY A 360 18.48 -12.55 13.33
C GLY A 360 18.92 -13.03 11.95
N LYS A 361 19.02 -12.14 10.95
CA LYS A 361 19.47 -12.47 9.60
C LYS A 361 20.19 -11.28 8.94
N VAL A 362 21.38 -11.55 8.41
CA VAL A 362 22.13 -10.65 7.53
C VAL A 362 22.51 -11.45 6.28
N VAL A 363 22.23 -10.90 5.10
CA VAL A 363 22.63 -11.45 3.80
C VAL A 363 23.61 -10.48 3.17
N MET A 364 24.74 -10.99 2.69
CA MET A 364 25.74 -10.23 1.95
C MET A 364 25.56 -10.50 0.45
N GLU A 365 25.54 -9.46 -0.38
CA GLU A 365 25.38 -9.58 -1.83
C GLU A 365 26.47 -8.79 -2.55
N GLY A 366 27.12 -9.44 -3.52
CA GLY A 366 28.16 -8.83 -4.36
C GLY A 366 29.55 -8.72 -3.71
N PHE A 367 29.82 -9.43 -2.63
CA PHE A 367 31.14 -9.50 -1.96
C PHE A 367 31.92 -10.77 -2.32
#